data_AF-A0A529SNG8-F1
#
_entry.id   AF-A0A529SNG8-F1
#
_cell.length_a   1.000
_cell.length_b   1.000
_cell.length_c   1.000
_cell.angle_alpha   90.00
_cell.angle_beta   90.00
_cell.angle_gamma   90.00
#
_symmetry.space_group_name_H-M   'P 1'
#
loop_
_entity.id
_entity.type
_entity.pdbx_description
1 polymer ?
#
loop_
_entity_poly.entity_id
_entity_poly.type
_entity_poly.pdbx_seq_one_letter_code
_entity_poly.pdbx_strand_id
1 'polypeptide(L)' 'PLGRSVLISGAVAAETSTPLVPLGEHQLRGIVRPCAVFGLPDG' A
#
# COMPACT_ATOMS: atom_id res chain seq x y z
N PRO A 1 12.83 1.75 4.30
CA PRO A 1 11.59 1.04 4.73
C PRO A 1 10.47 2.06 4.99
N LEU A 2 9.23 1.78 4.58
CA LEU A 2 8.12 2.77 4.55
C LEU A 2 7.54 3.16 5.93
N GLY A 3 8.27 2.92 7.02
CA GLY A 3 7.86 3.34 8.37
C GLY A 3 6.57 2.67 8.90
N ARG A 4 6.08 1.62 8.22
CA ARG A 4 4.86 0.89 8.57
C ARG A 4 5.15 -0.60 8.71
N SER A 5 4.52 -1.23 9.71
CA SER A 5 4.61 -2.67 9.94
C SER A 5 3.78 -3.48 8.95
N VAL A 6 2.74 -2.88 8.39
CA VAL A 6 1.83 -3.51 7.42
C VAL A 6 1.77 -2.66 6.16
N LEU A 7 1.99 -3.31 5.01
CA LEU A 7 1.86 -2.72 3.69
C LEU A 7 0.79 -3.47 2.91
N ILE A 8 -0.10 -2.73 2.25
CA ILE A 8 -1.25 -3.22 1.52
C ILE A 8 -1.13 -2.75 0.06
N SER A 9 -1.36 -3.67 -0.88
CA SER A 9 -1.36 -3.35 -2.31
C SER A 9 -2.67 -2.66 -2.73
N GLY A 10 -2.62 -1.89 -3.82
CA GLY A 10 -3.83 -1.24 -4.36
C GLY A 10 -4.97 -2.21 -4.69
N ALA A 11 -4.68 -3.44 -5.11
CA ALA A 11 -5.72 -4.44 -5.36
C ALA A 11 -6.48 -4.83 -4.08
N VAL A 12 -5.77 -5.05 -2.98
CA VAL A 12 -6.40 -5.36 -1.69
C VAL A 12 -7.11 -4.12 -1.12
N ALA A 13 -6.55 -2.93 -1.33
CA ALA A 13 -7.16 -1.67 -0.92
C ALA A 13 -8.52 -1.42 -1.59
N ALA A 14 -8.72 -1.89 -2.83
CA ALA A 14 -9.98 -1.74 -3.56
C ALA A 14 -11.12 -2.62 -3.00
N GLU A 15 -10.78 -3.73 -2.35
CA GLU A 15 -11.74 -4.72 -1.86
C GLU A 15 -12.09 -4.54 -0.38
N THR A 16 -11.50 -3.54 0.30
CA THR A 16 -11.70 -3.33 1.74
C THR A 16 -12.34 -1.98 2.05
N SER A 17 -13.25 -1.97 3.02
CA SER A 17 -13.86 -0.74 3.54
C SER A 17 -13.07 -0.12 4.71
N THR A 18 -12.01 -0.80 5.18
CA THR A 18 -11.16 -0.28 6.26
C THR A 18 -10.42 0.96 5.76
N PRO A 19 -10.41 2.08 6.50
CA PRO A 19 -9.68 3.27 6.09
C PRO A 19 -8.17 3.00 6.07
N LEU A 20 -7.53 3.27 4.93
CA LEU A 20 -6.10 3.07 4.70
C LEU A 20 -5.37 4.39 4.49
N VAL A 21 -4.10 4.43 4.88
CA VAL A 21 -3.21 5.59 4.66
C VAL A 21 -2.44 5.39 3.36
N PRO A 22 -2.57 6.27 2.35
CA PRO A 22 -1.79 6.15 1.12
C PRO A 22 -0.31 6.44 1.38
N LEU A 23 0.58 5.54 0.93
CA LEU A 23 2.03 5.66 1.07
C LEU A 23 2.72 5.99 -0.27
N GLY A 24 1.95 6.21 -1.33
CA GLY A 24 2.43 6.55 -2.67
C GLY A 24 2.65 5.34 -3.58
N GLU A 25 3.22 5.60 -4.76
CA GLU A 25 3.57 4.57 -5.73
C GLU A 25 5.01 4.09 -5.58
N HIS A 26 5.22 2.78 -5.65
CA HIS A 26 6.52 2.14 -5.42
C HIS A 26 6.86 1.17 -6.54
N GLN A 27 8.10 1.22 -7.01
CA GLN A 27 8.63 0.25 -7.96
C GLN A 27 8.95 -1.06 -7.24
N LEU A 28 8.22 -2.12 -7.61
CA LEU A 28 8.40 -3.46 -7.06
C LEU A 28 9.23 -4.30 -8.03
N ARG A 29 10.16 -5.10 -7.48
CA ARG A 29 10.99 -5.99 -8.29
C ARG A 29 10.10 -6.94 -9.10
N GLY A 30 10.25 -6.92 -10.43
CA GLY A 30 9.50 -7.78 -11.33
C GLY A 30 8.12 -7.25 -11.75
N ILE A 31 7.74 -6.04 -11.34
CA ILE A 31 6.51 -5.38 -11.81
C ILE A 31 6.87 -4.24 -12.76
N VAL A 32 6.26 -4.22 -13.94
CA VAL A 32 6.58 -3.27 -15.03
C VAL A 32 6.17 -1.82 -14.67
N ARG A 33 5.12 -1.65 -13.87
CA ARG A 33 4.58 -0.33 -13.50
C ARG A 33 4.68 -0.11 -11.98
N PRO A 34 4.81 1.14 -11.52
CA PRO A 34 4.73 1.42 -10.08
C PRO A 34 3.43 0.89 -9.49
N CYS A 35 3.49 0.36 -8.27
CA CYS A 35 2.33 -0.10 -7.53
C CYS A 35 1.99 0.90 -6.44
N ALA A 36 0.72 1.30 -6.35
CA ALA A 36 0.22 2.02 -5.20
C ALA A 36 0.30 1.14 -3.94
N VAL A 37 0.88 1.68 -2.87
CA VAL A 37 1.02 1.03 -1.57
C VAL A 37 0.29 1.84 -0.52
N PHE A 38 -0.37 1.14 0.39
CA PHE A 38 -1.14 1.67 1.48
C PHE A 38 -0.65 1.09 2.81
N GLY A 39 -0.82 1.82 3.90
CA GLY A 39 -0.59 1.35 5.27
C GLY A 39 -1.89 1.37 6.06
N LEU A 40 -1.89 0.69 7.21
CA LEU A 40 -2.94 0.90 8.20
C LEU A 40 -2.71 2.23 8.94
N PRO A 41 -3.78 2.84 9.47
CA PRO A 41 -3.65 3.97 10.39
C PRO A 41 -2.85 3.53 11.63
N ASP A 42 -2.05 4.44 12.19
CA ASP A 42 -1.55 4.23 13.54
C ASP A 42 -2.75 4.39 14.49
N GLY A 43 -2.93 3.41 15.39
CA GLY A 43 -3.98 3.44 16.41
C GLY A 43 -3.73 4.48 17.50
#